data_AF-A0A7C6AL60-F1
#
_entry.id   AF-A0A7C6AL60-F1
#
_cell.length_a   1.000
_cell.length_b   1.000
_cell.length_c   1.000
_cell.angle_alpha   90.00
_cell.angle_beta   90.00
_cell.angle_gamma   90.00
#
_symmetry.space_group_name_H-M   'P 1'
#
loop_
_entity.id
_entity.type
_entity.pdbx_description
1 polymer ?
#
loop_
_entity_poly.entity_id
_entity_poly.type
_entity_poly.pdbx_seq_one_letter_code
_entity_poly.pdbx_strand_id
1 'polypeptide(L)'
;MKDWFLFISLLYLFDSLRGFIFFIVSRTGYPVFTLYALRLEQALFKPVPSVYLQHAWLQNNQNYNWGWFEKFLTVLYGSHFFVFFLIGFLIWVRKNALFTLYKKSFYFLISCGLLTYLLIPTAPPWMAANLFGLIPSLIRFNFIIYNITIPDITSAFNLNPVAAMPSLHAAFPFLCFLLLWKAFNQKAWPFLIYIIFLIFGLIYSGDHYFIDIILGILLAWLVFLITSNFQGKQKWRCRLPLLSSGCQTGGTEATFNMKKNIILGLIIIAISFGLGMVAYIEQVAIGPENLLFYPKYIDFVKNPKAYNNNILVQVYLARYYLLHKEPFRALPFFERAHDLTEDNKVREQISLIIKEIRERKSSPLIK
;
A
#
# COMPACT_ATOMS: atom_id res chain seq x y z
N MET A 1 26.63 -6.23 11.21
CA MET A 1 25.52 -6.61 12.12
C MET A 1 24.82 -5.41 12.77
N LYS A 2 25.50 -4.50 13.49
CA LYS A 2 24.85 -3.36 14.19
C LYS A 2 23.96 -2.48 13.30
N ASP A 3 24.48 -2.15 12.12
CA ASP A 3 23.78 -1.32 11.13
C ASP A 3 22.55 -2.00 10.51
N TRP A 4 22.52 -3.33 10.53
CA TRP A 4 21.39 -4.13 10.09
C TRP A 4 20.26 -4.11 11.09
N PHE A 5 20.57 -4.19 12.39
CA PHE A 5 19.55 -4.17 13.43
C PHE A 5 18.73 -2.88 13.37
N LEU A 6 19.37 -1.71 13.39
CA LEU A 6 18.66 -0.43 13.30
C LEU A 6 17.89 -0.28 11.99
N PHE A 7 18.45 -0.77 10.87
CA PHE A 7 17.78 -0.76 9.57
C PHE A 7 16.50 -1.59 9.58
N ILE A 8 16.57 -2.81 10.13
CA ILE A 8 15.42 -3.72 10.26
C ILE A 8 14.39 -3.14 11.23
N SER A 9 14.81 -2.58 12.38
CA SER A 9 13.90 -1.92 13.33
C SER A 9 13.10 -0.80 12.67
N LEU A 10 13.74 0.02 11.83
CA LEU A 10 13.06 1.10 11.10
C LEU A 10 12.12 0.58 10.01
N LEU A 11 12.45 -0.53 9.36
CA LEU A 11 11.53 -1.17 8.41
C LEU A 11 10.31 -1.76 9.10
N TYR A 12 10.50 -2.33 10.29
CA TYR A 12 9.39 -2.79 11.12
C TYR A 12 8.49 -1.62 11.54
N LEU A 13 9.09 -0.49 11.95
CA LEU A 13 8.34 0.74 12.23
C LEU A 13 7.57 1.23 11.01
N PHE A 14 8.17 1.21 9.83
CA PHE A 14 7.51 1.58 8.60
C PHE A 14 6.25 0.75 8.36
N ASP A 15 6.33 -0.57 8.55
CA ASP A 15 5.19 -1.45 8.35
C ASP A 15 4.08 -1.20 9.38
N SER A 16 4.43 -1.01 10.67
CA SER A 16 3.47 -0.60 11.70
C SER A 16 2.83 0.76 11.41
N LEU A 17 3.60 1.73 10.90
CA LEU A 17 3.10 3.05 10.51
C LEU A 17 2.12 2.98 9.34
N ARG A 18 2.29 2.05 8.38
CA ARG A 18 1.30 1.87 7.31
C ARG A 18 -0.08 1.51 7.86
N GLY A 19 -0.12 0.54 8.78
CA GLY A 19 -1.36 0.15 9.47
C GLY A 19 -1.93 1.28 10.33
N PHE A 20 -1.06 2.01 11.03
CA PHE A 20 -1.47 3.14 11.85
C PHE A 20 -2.01 4.33 11.02
N ILE A 21 -1.45 4.60 9.83
CA ILE A 21 -2.01 5.59 8.89
C ILE A 21 -3.42 5.19 8.48
N PHE A 22 -3.64 3.91 8.14
CA PHE A 22 -4.97 3.44 7.80
C PHE A 22 -5.96 3.61 8.95
N PHE A 23 -5.53 3.32 10.18
CA PHE A 23 -6.29 3.59 11.40
C PHE A 23 -6.67 5.08 11.52
N ILE A 24 -5.71 6.00 11.39
CA ILE A 24 -5.98 7.45 11.46
C ILE A 24 -6.97 7.87 10.38
N VAL A 25 -6.73 7.46 9.13
CA VAL A 25 -7.58 7.82 7.98
C VAL A 25 -9.01 7.37 8.21
N SER A 26 -9.18 6.14 8.68
CA SER A 26 -10.48 5.54 9.01
C SER A 26 -11.16 6.29 10.17
N ARG A 27 -10.47 6.45 11.31
CA ARG A 27 -11.04 6.99 12.54
C ARG A 27 -11.40 8.47 12.46
N THR A 28 -10.60 9.25 11.75
CA THR A 28 -10.80 10.71 11.62
C THR A 28 -11.75 11.09 10.49
N GLY A 29 -12.15 10.12 9.65
CA GLY A 29 -12.90 10.39 8.43
C GLY A 29 -12.10 11.20 7.41
N TYR A 30 -10.76 11.04 7.39
CA TYR A 30 -9.90 11.69 6.41
C TYR A 30 -10.26 11.21 5.00
N PRO A 31 -10.27 12.10 3.99
CA PRO A 31 -10.63 11.73 2.62
C PRO A 31 -9.77 10.61 2.03
N VAL A 32 -10.41 9.57 1.52
CA VAL A 32 -9.80 8.57 0.63
C VAL A 32 -10.24 8.86 -0.80
N PHE A 33 -9.28 8.84 -1.72
CA PHE A 33 -9.48 9.20 -3.12
C PHE A 33 -9.51 7.95 -4.01
N THR A 34 -10.45 7.90 -4.95
CA THR A 34 -10.67 6.75 -5.85
C THR A 34 -10.67 7.17 -7.32
N LEU A 35 -11.40 8.23 -7.67
CA LEU A 35 -11.70 8.53 -9.07
C LEU A 35 -10.54 9.15 -9.83
N TYR A 36 -9.69 9.95 -9.19
CA TYR A 36 -8.64 10.66 -9.92
C TYR A 36 -7.64 9.69 -10.57
N ALA A 37 -7.21 8.66 -9.83
CA ALA A 37 -6.28 7.65 -10.32
C ALA A 37 -6.92 6.83 -11.44
N LEU A 38 -8.15 6.37 -11.21
CA LEU A 38 -8.92 5.62 -12.21
C LEU A 38 -9.12 6.41 -13.51
N ARG A 39 -9.56 7.67 -13.40
CA ARG A 39 -9.83 8.54 -14.56
C ARG A 39 -8.56 8.85 -15.35
N LEU A 40 -7.45 9.08 -14.64
CA LEU A 40 -6.16 9.31 -15.28
C LEU A 40 -5.71 8.05 -16.04
N GLU A 41 -5.91 6.86 -15.48
CA GLU A 41 -5.60 5.62 -16.18
C GLU A 41 -6.52 5.37 -17.37
N GLN A 42 -7.83 5.63 -17.24
CA GLN A 42 -8.79 5.54 -18.35
C GLN A 42 -8.54 6.57 -19.47
N ALA A 43 -7.89 7.70 -19.14
CA ALA A 43 -7.48 8.69 -20.14
C ALA A 43 -6.29 8.18 -20.97
N LEU A 44 -5.40 7.39 -20.38
CA LEU A 44 -4.24 6.80 -21.04
C LEU A 44 -4.56 5.47 -21.75
N PHE A 45 -5.47 4.66 -21.18
CA PHE A 45 -5.78 3.31 -21.63
C PHE A 45 -7.28 3.05 -21.64
N LYS A 46 -7.81 2.51 -22.75
CA LYS A 46 -9.21 2.09 -22.87
C LYS A 46 -9.27 0.70 -23.52
N PRO A 47 -9.63 -0.38 -22.78
CA PRO A 47 -9.92 -0.44 -21.34
C PRO A 47 -8.67 -0.23 -20.47
N VAL A 48 -8.86 -0.09 -19.15
CA VAL A 48 -7.72 0.02 -18.20
C VAL A 48 -6.85 -1.24 -18.24
N PRO A 49 -5.52 -1.15 -18.00
CA PRO A 49 -4.59 -2.25 -18.24
C PRO A 49 -4.90 -3.52 -17.45
N SER A 50 -5.32 -3.40 -16.19
CA SER A 50 -5.70 -4.55 -15.35
C SER A 50 -6.87 -5.32 -15.97
N VAL A 51 -7.93 -4.62 -16.36
CA VAL A 51 -9.10 -5.21 -17.05
C VAL A 51 -8.70 -5.84 -18.38
N TYR A 52 -7.87 -5.15 -19.18
CA TYR A 52 -7.39 -5.67 -20.46
C TYR A 52 -6.63 -7.00 -20.27
N LEU A 53 -5.66 -7.02 -19.35
CA LEU A 53 -4.83 -8.20 -19.12
C LEU A 53 -5.65 -9.37 -18.59
N GLN A 54 -6.56 -9.14 -17.63
CA GLN A 54 -7.42 -10.20 -17.11
C GLN A 54 -8.41 -10.71 -18.16
N HIS A 55 -8.97 -9.81 -18.98
CA HIS A 55 -9.82 -10.22 -20.09
C HIS A 55 -9.05 -11.11 -21.08
N ALA A 56 -7.81 -10.75 -21.41
CA ALA A 56 -7.04 -11.49 -22.41
C ALA A 56 -6.46 -12.83 -21.88
N TRP A 57 -6.20 -12.97 -20.58
CA TRP A 57 -5.44 -14.11 -20.04
C TRP A 57 -6.16 -14.92 -18.94
N LEU A 58 -7.11 -14.33 -18.21
CA LEU A 58 -7.78 -14.96 -17.04
C LEU A 58 -9.23 -15.40 -17.29
N GLN A 59 -9.83 -15.08 -18.44
CA GLN A 59 -11.28 -15.25 -18.69
C GLN A 59 -11.85 -16.65 -18.46
N ASN A 60 -11.03 -17.69 -18.52
CA ASN A 60 -11.47 -19.09 -18.40
C ASN A 60 -11.23 -19.72 -17.01
N ASN A 61 -10.74 -18.97 -16.02
CA ASN A 61 -10.36 -19.50 -14.70
C ASN A 61 -11.49 -19.43 -13.64
N GLN A 62 -12.74 -19.71 -14.03
CA GLN A 62 -13.87 -19.74 -13.09
C GLN A 62 -13.72 -20.78 -11.96
N ASN A 63 -12.90 -21.82 -12.15
CA ASN A 63 -12.64 -22.86 -11.16
C ASN A 63 -11.41 -22.62 -10.27
N TYR A 64 -10.83 -21.41 -10.28
CA TYR A 64 -9.58 -21.12 -9.54
C TYR A 64 -8.40 -22.06 -9.88
N ASN A 65 -8.39 -22.66 -11.07
CA ASN A 65 -7.29 -23.52 -11.51
C ASN A 65 -6.14 -22.65 -12.03
N TRP A 66 -5.37 -22.08 -11.09
CA TRP A 66 -4.29 -21.15 -11.42
C TRP A 66 -3.21 -21.80 -12.28
N GLY A 67 -2.94 -21.17 -13.43
CA GLY A 67 -1.85 -21.55 -14.31
C GLY A 67 -0.50 -21.41 -13.62
N TRP A 68 0.52 -22.02 -14.20
CA TRP A 68 1.90 -21.87 -13.71
C TRP A 68 2.35 -20.41 -13.73
N PHE A 69 1.82 -19.61 -14.67
CA PHE A 69 2.18 -18.21 -14.85
C PHE A 69 1.66 -17.33 -13.70
N GLU A 70 0.39 -17.47 -13.29
CA GLU A 70 -0.15 -16.76 -12.14
C GLU A 70 0.61 -17.12 -10.86
N LYS A 71 0.89 -18.41 -10.65
CA LYS A 71 1.70 -18.88 -9.51
C LYS A 71 3.11 -18.27 -9.53
N PHE A 72 3.75 -18.23 -10.70
CA PHE A 72 5.06 -17.61 -10.87
C PHE A 72 5.03 -16.12 -10.52
N LEU A 73 4.05 -15.36 -11.03
CA LEU A 73 3.87 -13.95 -10.72
C LEU A 73 3.59 -13.72 -9.23
N THR A 74 2.82 -14.59 -8.59
CA THR A 74 2.61 -14.54 -7.13
C THR A 74 3.90 -14.83 -6.36
N VAL A 75 4.76 -15.75 -6.81
CA VAL A 75 6.08 -15.94 -6.19
C VAL A 75 6.92 -14.67 -6.32
N LEU A 76 6.92 -14.02 -7.48
CA LEU A 76 7.64 -12.77 -7.67
C LEU A 76 7.08 -11.64 -6.79
N TYR A 77 5.75 -11.51 -6.72
CA TYR A 77 5.07 -10.59 -5.82
C TYR A 77 5.56 -10.78 -4.40
N GLY A 78 5.72 -12.01 -3.91
CA GLY A 78 6.12 -12.26 -2.51
C GLY A 78 7.61 -12.09 -2.30
N SER A 79 8.41 -12.44 -3.30
CA SER A 79 9.86 -12.35 -3.22
C SER A 79 10.35 -10.93 -2.98
N HIS A 80 9.60 -9.89 -3.41
CA HIS A 80 10.02 -8.51 -3.21
C HIS A 80 10.22 -8.15 -1.73
N PHE A 81 9.48 -8.78 -0.80
CA PHE A 81 9.64 -8.59 0.65
C PHE A 81 11.02 -9.03 1.16
N PHE A 82 11.71 -9.92 0.43
CA PHE A 82 13.02 -10.47 0.78
C PHE A 82 14.14 -9.98 -0.13
N VAL A 83 13.86 -9.75 -1.41
CA VAL A 83 14.86 -9.41 -2.44
C VAL A 83 15.64 -8.16 -2.06
N PHE A 84 15.00 -7.11 -1.54
CA PHE A 84 15.74 -5.91 -1.15
C PHE A 84 16.72 -6.20 -0.01
N PHE A 85 16.37 -7.05 0.97
CA PHE A 85 17.33 -7.47 2.01
C PHE A 85 18.53 -8.20 1.41
N LEU A 86 18.31 -9.10 0.45
CA LEU A 86 19.39 -9.81 -0.25
C LEU A 86 20.31 -8.84 -1.01
N ILE A 87 19.74 -7.86 -1.70
CA ILE A 87 20.52 -6.83 -2.41
C ILE A 87 21.30 -5.96 -1.41
N GLY A 88 20.68 -5.54 -0.32
CA GLY A 88 21.36 -4.81 0.75
C GLY A 88 22.53 -5.61 1.33
N PHE A 89 22.34 -6.92 1.54
CA PHE A 89 23.37 -7.83 2.03
C PHE A 89 24.51 -7.99 1.02
N LEU A 90 24.19 -8.19 -0.26
CA LEU A 90 25.18 -8.25 -1.34
C LEU A 90 26.02 -6.97 -1.41
N ILE A 91 25.39 -5.79 -1.35
CA ILE A 91 26.08 -4.50 -1.34
C ILE A 91 26.92 -4.37 -0.07
N TRP A 92 26.41 -4.78 1.09
CA TRP A 92 27.13 -4.72 2.36
C TRP A 92 28.42 -5.56 2.34
N VAL A 93 28.37 -6.78 1.81
CA VAL A 93 29.51 -7.69 1.73
C VAL A 93 30.50 -7.29 0.64
N ARG A 94 30.02 -6.92 -0.56
CA ARG A 94 30.90 -6.70 -1.73
C ARG A 94 31.33 -5.25 -1.91
N LYS A 95 30.52 -4.29 -1.48
CA LYS A 95 30.71 -2.84 -1.69
C LYS A 95 30.28 -2.06 -0.44
N ASN A 96 30.85 -2.41 0.71
CA ASN A 96 30.46 -1.87 2.01
C ASN A 96 30.33 -0.33 2.07
N ALA A 97 31.20 0.40 1.35
CA ALA A 97 31.15 1.86 1.24
C ALA A 97 29.83 2.43 0.65
N LEU A 98 29.09 1.62 -0.12
CA LEU A 98 27.77 1.96 -0.66
C LEU A 98 26.62 1.57 0.26
N PHE A 99 26.86 0.79 1.32
CA PHE A 99 25.79 0.34 2.21
C PHE A 99 25.13 1.49 2.97
N THR A 100 25.88 2.54 3.31
CA THR A 100 25.30 3.76 3.90
C THR A 100 24.37 4.48 2.93
N LEU A 101 24.70 4.51 1.63
CA LEU A 101 23.82 5.06 0.60
C LEU A 101 22.55 4.23 0.48
N TYR A 102 22.69 2.90 0.48
CA TYR A 102 21.58 1.96 0.44
C TYR A 102 20.58 2.25 1.58
N LYS A 103 21.04 2.24 2.84
CA LYS A 103 20.18 2.50 4.01
C LYS A 103 19.51 3.86 3.94
N LYS A 104 20.27 4.94 3.67
CA LYS A 104 19.73 6.30 3.58
C LYS A 104 18.67 6.43 2.49
N SER A 105 18.88 5.77 1.34
CA SER A 105 17.92 5.79 0.24
C SER A 105 16.63 5.06 0.61
N PHE A 106 16.72 3.91 1.28
CA PHE A 106 15.53 3.21 1.77
C PHE A 106 14.79 4.03 2.83
N TYR A 107 15.48 4.60 3.81
CA TYR A 107 14.84 5.47 4.81
C TYR A 107 14.12 6.65 4.16
N PHE A 108 14.74 7.29 3.18
CA PHE A 108 14.10 8.43 2.52
C PHE A 108 12.92 7.98 1.65
N LEU A 109 13.05 6.87 0.92
CA LEU A 109 11.98 6.31 0.10
C LEU A 109 10.75 5.95 0.93
N ILE A 110 10.94 5.21 2.03
CA ILE A 110 9.82 4.79 2.89
C ILE A 110 9.17 5.98 3.59
N SER A 111 9.94 6.98 4.02
CA SER A 111 9.38 8.21 4.60
C SER A 111 8.54 8.99 3.59
N CYS A 112 9.02 9.16 2.35
CA CYS A 112 8.24 9.80 1.29
C CYS A 112 6.97 9.00 0.95
N GLY A 113 7.07 7.68 0.84
CA GLY A 113 5.92 6.80 0.60
C GLY A 113 4.86 6.93 1.68
N LEU A 114 5.23 6.83 2.96
CA LEU A 114 4.33 7.02 4.10
C LEU A 114 3.67 8.40 4.09
N LEU A 115 4.45 9.45 3.80
CA LEU A 115 3.92 10.80 3.72
C LEU A 115 2.86 10.91 2.62
N THR A 116 3.09 10.33 1.45
CA THR A 116 2.09 10.32 0.38
C THR A 116 0.86 9.50 0.75
N TYR A 117 1.02 8.34 1.41
CA TYR A 117 -0.12 7.54 1.90
C TYR A 117 -0.97 8.25 2.93
N LEU A 118 -0.39 9.15 3.72
CA LEU A 118 -1.13 10.00 4.65
C LEU A 118 -1.83 11.17 3.96
N LEU A 119 -1.17 11.82 3.00
CA LEU A 119 -1.70 13.02 2.32
C LEU A 119 -2.75 12.69 1.25
N ILE A 120 -2.55 11.59 0.53
CA ILE A 120 -3.40 11.17 -0.58
C ILE A 120 -3.66 9.66 -0.48
N PRO A 121 -4.42 9.20 0.54
CA PRO A 121 -4.85 7.81 0.61
C PRO A 121 -5.63 7.47 -0.66
N THR A 122 -5.19 6.43 -1.37
CA THR A 122 -5.63 6.12 -2.73
C THR A 122 -6.14 4.70 -2.82
N ALA A 123 -7.36 4.54 -3.30
CA ALA A 123 -7.97 3.24 -3.55
C ALA A 123 -7.33 2.54 -4.76
N PRO A 124 -6.97 1.24 -4.67
CA PRO A 124 -6.40 0.46 -5.77
C PRO A 124 -7.44 0.03 -6.83
N PRO A 125 -7.01 -0.48 -8.01
CA PRO A 125 -7.90 -0.90 -9.10
C PRO A 125 -8.92 -1.95 -8.67
N TRP A 126 -8.51 -2.98 -7.93
CA TRP A 126 -9.43 -4.03 -7.47
C TRP A 126 -10.55 -3.48 -6.58
N MET A 127 -10.30 -2.39 -5.86
CA MET A 127 -11.31 -1.76 -5.00
C MET A 127 -12.28 -0.95 -5.86
N ALA A 128 -11.78 -0.16 -6.81
CA ALA A 128 -12.62 0.52 -7.80
C ALA A 128 -13.52 -0.45 -8.58
N ALA A 129 -12.99 -1.64 -8.92
CA ALA A 129 -13.72 -2.72 -9.56
C ALA A 129 -14.74 -3.37 -8.63
N ASN A 130 -14.28 -3.97 -7.53
CA ASN A 130 -15.08 -4.94 -6.78
C ASN A 130 -15.89 -4.29 -5.64
N LEU A 131 -15.41 -3.18 -5.05
CA LEU A 131 -16.14 -2.47 -3.99
C LEU A 131 -17.12 -1.45 -4.54
N PHE A 132 -16.82 -0.85 -5.70
CA PHE A 132 -17.59 0.27 -6.26
C PHE A 132 -18.16 0.03 -7.65
N GLY A 133 -17.79 -1.06 -8.35
CA GLY A 133 -18.34 -1.38 -9.66
C GLY A 133 -18.06 -0.33 -10.74
N LEU A 134 -16.95 0.41 -10.63
CA LEU A 134 -16.61 1.48 -11.57
C LEU A 134 -15.99 0.96 -12.88
N ILE A 135 -15.46 -0.26 -12.83
CA ILE A 135 -14.88 -1.00 -13.95
C ILE A 135 -15.25 -2.48 -13.79
N PRO A 136 -15.11 -3.32 -14.84
CA PRO A 136 -15.34 -4.75 -14.74
C PRO A 136 -14.59 -5.38 -13.55
N SER A 137 -15.21 -6.39 -12.93
CA SER A 137 -14.65 -7.03 -11.73
C SER A 137 -13.26 -7.62 -12.01
N LEU A 138 -12.36 -7.46 -11.04
CA LEU A 138 -10.99 -7.94 -11.10
C LEU A 138 -10.78 -9.10 -10.13
N ILE A 139 -10.15 -10.15 -10.63
CA ILE A 139 -9.72 -11.30 -9.85
C ILE A 139 -8.38 -10.98 -9.19
N ARG A 140 -8.36 -10.96 -7.85
CA ARG A 140 -7.15 -10.70 -7.06
C ARG A 140 -6.36 -11.98 -6.83
N PHE A 141 -5.80 -12.57 -7.89
CA PHE A 141 -5.19 -13.90 -7.81
C PHE A 141 -4.02 -13.99 -6.83
N ASN A 142 -3.18 -12.94 -6.68
CA ASN A 142 -2.12 -12.93 -5.67
C ASN A 142 -2.67 -13.11 -4.25
N PHE A 143 -3.73 -12.38 -3.92
CA PHE A 143 -4.40 -12.48 -2.61
C PHE A 143 -5.00 -13.88 -2.39
N ILE A 144 -5.64 -14.45 -3.41
CA ILE A 144 -6.27 -15.76 -3.32
C ILE A 144 -5.23 -16.88 -3.17
N ILE A 145 -4.19 -16.88 -4.01
CA ILE A 145 -3.13 -17.90 -3.99
C ILE A 145 -2.39 -17.89 -2.65
N TYR A 146 -2.09 -16.72 -2.07
CA TYR A 146 -1.47 -16.66 -0.75
C TYR A 146 -2.35 -17.23 0.35
N ASN A 147 -3.63 -16.87 0.38
CA ASN A 147 -4.54 -17.38 1.42
C ASN A 147 -4.75 -18.89 1.35
N ILE A 148 -4.67 -19.49 0.15
CA ILE A 148 -4.70 -20.95 -0.01
C ILE A 148 -3.39 -21.57 0.49
N THR A 149 -2.24 -20.96 0.22
CA THR A 149 -0.92 -21.54 0.51
C THR A 149 -0.53 -21.38 1.97
N ILE A 150 -0.82 -20.24 2.57
CA ILE A 150 -0.54 -19.92 3.97
C ILE A 150 -1.77 -19.16 4.51
N PRO A 151 -2.70 -19.87 5.17
CA PRO A 151 -3.88 -19.24 5.76
C PRO A 151 -3.51 -18.05 6.65
N ASP A 152 -4.31 -16.99 6.59
CA ASP A 152 -4.20 -15.74 7.36
C ASP A 152 -2.96 -14.85 7.12
N ILE A 153 -2.02 -15.27 6.25
CA ILE A 153 -0.82 -14.46 5.98
C ILE A 153 -1.15 -13.10 5.36
N THR A 154 -2.26 -13.01 4.60
CA THR A 154 -2.65 -11.77 3.93
C THR A 154 -3.20 -10.71 4.88
N SER A 155 -3.75 -11.10 6.03
CA SER A 155 -4.19 -10.15 7.06
C SER A 155 -2.99 -9.40 7.65
N ALA A 156 -1.84 -10.09 7.78
CA ALA A 156 -0.57 -9.49 8.18
C ALA A 156 0.03 -8.56 7.09
N PHE A 157 -0.27 -8.79 5.81
CA PHE A 157 0.30 -8.02 4.69
C PHE A 157 -0.59 -6.88 4.17
N ASN A 158 -1.89 -6.90 4.47
CA ASN A 158 -2.87 -5.94 3.96
C ASN A 158 -3.22 -4.86 5.00
N LEU A 159 -2.20 -4.36 5.70
CA LEU A 159 -2.33 -3.40 6.80
C LEU A 159 -2.91 -2.05 6.36
N ASN A 160 -2.80 -1.70 5.08
CA ASN A 160 -3.34 -0.46 4.52
C ASN A 160 -3.87 -0.69 3.10
N PRO A 161 -5.18 -0.99 2.93
CA PRO A 161 -5.77 -1.27 1.63
C PRO A 161 -5.94 -0.03 0.73
N VAL A 162 -5.70 1.17 1.25
CA VAL A 162 -5.83 2.46 0.54
C VAL A 162 -4.46 3.14 0.33
N ALA A 163 -3.40 2.33 0.28
CA ALA A 163 -2.03 2.77 0.03
C ALA A 163 -1.56 2.38 -1.39
N ALA A 164 -2.41 2.60 -2.40
CA ALA A 164 -2.06 2.23 -3.77
C ALA A 164 -0.95 3.11 -4.37
N MET A 165 -0.99 4.42 -4.14
CA MET A 165 -0.13 5.40 -4.82
C MET A 165 0.79 6.15 -3.85
N PRO A 166 2.11 6.23 -4.10
CA PRO A 166 2.87 5.53 -5.14
C PRO A 166 3.07 4.04 -4.81
N SER A 167 3.34 3.22 -5.83
CA SER A 167 3.60 1.79 -5.61
C SER A 167 4.99 1.55 -5.03
N LEU A 168 5.07 1.24 -3.74
CA LEU A 168 6.33 0.84 -3.11
C LEU A 168 6.80 -0.55 -3.56
N HIS A 169 5.87 -1.41 -4.00
CA HIS A 169 6.18 -2.68 -4.66
C HIS A 169 7.05 -2.49 -5.92
N ALA A 170 6.83 -1.41 -6.67
CA ALA A 170 7.69 -1.04 -7.79
C ALA A 170 8.93 -0.24 -7.35
N ALA A 171 8.75 0.69 -6.40
CA ALA A 171 9.81 1.61 -5.99
C ALA A 171 11.00 0.89 -5.33
N PHE A 172 10.76 -0.11 -4.46
CA PHE A 172 11.83 -0.82 -3.74
C PHE A 172 12.77 -1.58 -4.70
N PRO A 173 12.26 -2.48 -5.57
CA PRO A 173 13.08 -3.12 -6.60
C PRO A 173 13.77 -2.12 -7.53
N PHE A 174 13.08 -1.06 -7.96
CA PHE A 174 13.71 -0.10 -8.85
C PHE A 174 14.87 0.65 -8.16
N LEU A 175 14.72 1.03 -6.89
CA LEU A 175 15.81 1.59 -6.10
C LEU A 175 16.97 0.58 -5.94
N CYS A 176 16.67 -0.69 -5.69
CA CYS A 176 17.66 -1.75 -5.68
C CYS A 176 18.43 -1.85 -7.00
N PHE A 177 17.74 -1.76 -8.15
CA PHE A 177 18.38 -1.73 -9.46
C PHE A 177 19.37 -0.57 -9.59
N LEU A 178 18.96 0.66 -9.25
CA LEU A 178 19.85 1.83 -9.31
C LEU A 178 21.09 1.69 -8.41
N LEU A 179 20.92 1.12 -7.22
CA LEU A 179 22.02 0.88 -6.29
C LEU A 179 22.94 -0.25 -6.76
N LEU A 180 22.39 -1.32 -7.34
CA LEU A 180 23.17 -2.38 -7.98
C LEU A 180 23.94 -1.86 -9.19
N TRP A 181 23.30 -1.01 -10.01
CA TRP A 181 23.97 -0.36 -11.14
C TRP A 181 25.15 0.49 -10.66
N LYS A 182 24.96 1.26 -9.59
CA LYS A 182 26.06 2.04 -8.98
C LYS A 182 27.17 1.16 -8.40
N ALA A 183 26.83 -0.03 -7.90
CA ALA A 183 27.77 -0.95 -7.26
C ALA A 183 28.53 -1.84 -8.25
N PHE A 184 27.87 -2.28 -9.31
CA PHE A 184 28.32 -3.36 -10.21
C PHE A 184 28.14 -3.04 -11.72
N ASN A 185 27.68 -1.83 -12.05
CA ASN A 185 27.45 -1.36 -13.42
C ASN A 185 26.52 -2.31 -14.21
N GLN A 186 26.87 -2.63 -15.46
CA GLN A 186 26.10 -3.48 -16.37
C GLN A 186 25.72 -4.87 -15.80
N LYS A 187 26.43 -5.38 -14.78
CA LYS A 187 26.06 -6.64 -14.11
C LYS A 187 24.69 -6.59 -13.42
N ALA A 188 24.11 -5.39 -13.25
CA ALA A 188 22.78 -5.20 -12.70
C ALA A 188 21.65 -5.42 -13.73
N TRP A 189 21.94 -5.44 -15.04
CA TRP A 189 20.91 -5.58 -16.10
C TRP A 189 19.94 -6.75 -15.90
N PRO A 190 20.38 -7.97 -15.54
CA PRO A 190 19.46 -9.10 -15.36
C PRO A 190 18.37 -8.85 -14.31
N PHE A 191 18.62 -7.96 -13.34
CA PHE A 191 17.64 -7.62 -12.30
C PHE A 191 16.43 -6.86 -12.86
N LEU A 192 16.54 -6.23 -14.03
CA LEU A 192 15.38 -5.61 -14.69
C LEU A 192 14.35 -6.63 -15.16
N ILE A 193 14.76 -7.85 -15.51
CA ILE A 193 13.82 -8.92 -15.89
C ILE A 193 12.88 -9.20 -14.73
N TYR A 194 13.43 -9.34 -13.52
CA TYR A 194 12.67 -9.48 -12.28
C TYR A 194 11.68 -8.31 -12.08
N ILE A 195 12.14 -7.07 -12.26
CA ILE A 195 11.30 -5.87 -12.11
C ILE A 195 10.16 -5.84 -13.13
N ILE A 196 10.42 -6.19 -14.39
CA ILE A 196 9.42 -6.20 -15.46
C ILE A 196 8.32 -7.20 -15.14
N PHE A 197 8.67 -8.44 -14.77
CA PHE A 197 7.65 -9.43 -14.40
C PHE A 197 6.89 -9.06 -13.13
N LEU A 198 7.57 -8.47 -12.13
CA LEU A 198 6.89 -7.98 -10.94
C LEU A 198 5.87 -6.88 -11.27
N ILE A 199 6.27 -5.86 -12.04
CA ILE A 199 5.38 -4.77 -12.48
C ILE A 199 4.20 -5.32 -13.26
N PHE A 200 4.47 -6.24 -14.19
CA PHE A 200 3.42 -6.92 -14.95
C PHE A 200 2.43 -7.61 -13.99
N GLY A 201 2.95 -8.37 -13.03
CA GLY A 201 2.13 -9.05 -12.03
C GLY A 201 1.26 -8.12 -11.19
N LEU A 202 1.78 -6.96 -10.76
CA LEU A 202 1.05 -5.97 -9.97
C LEU A 202 -0.15 -5.36 -10.72
N ILE A 203 0.02 -5.12 -12.02
CA ILE A 203 -1.06 -4.57 -12.87
C ILE A 203 -2.05 -5.69 -13.22
N TYR A 204 -1.54 -6.86 -13.59
CA TYR A 204 -2.35 -8.01 -13.99
C TYR A 204 -3.25 -8.49 -12.85
N SER A 205 -2.78 -8.49 -11.61
CA SER A 205 -3.58 -8.86 -10.43
C SER A 205 -4.60 -7.79 -10.00
N GLY A 206 -4.50 -6.57 -10.55
CA GLY A 206 -5.31 -5.44 -10.15
C GLY A 206 -4.90 -4.82 -8.80
N ASP A 207 -3.70 -5.12 -8.30
CA ASP A 207 -3.19 -4.57 -7.03
C ASP A 207 -2.76 -3.10 -7.17
N HIS A 208 -2.27 -2.69 -8.34
CA HIS A 208 -1.87 -1.31 -8.63
C HIS A 208 -2.27 -0.85 -10.02
N TYR A 209 -2.56 0.45 -10.15
CA TYR A 209 -2.66 1.11 -11.45
C TYR A 209 -1.28 1.24 -12.08
N PHE A 210 -1.19 1.28 -13.42
CA PHE A 210 0.04 1.57 -14.14
C PHE A 210 0.68 2.90 -13.67
N ILE A 211 -0.15 3.88 -13.34
CA ILE A 211 0.30 5.20 -12.89
C ILE A 211 0.93 5.13 -11.50
N ASP A 212 0.42 4.28 -10.61
CA ASP A 212 1.01 4.05 -9.29
C ASP A 212 2.44 3.53 -9.43
N ILE A 213 2.67 2.66 -10.41
CA ILE A 213 3.98 2.08 -10.75
C ILE A 213 4.93 3.17 -11.23
N ILE A 214 4.51 3.99 -12.21
CA ILE A 214 5.34 5.07 -12.75
C ILE A 214 5.73 6.06 -11.65
N LEU A 215 4.80 6.45 -10.78
CA LEU A 215 5.08 7.34 -9.67
C LEU A 215 6.03 6.70 -8.64
N GLY A 216 5.91 5.39 -8.39
CA GLY A 216 6.85 4.64 -7.56
C GLY A 216 8.27 4.61 -8.13
N ILE A 217 8.40 4.34 -9.43
CA ILE A 217 9.69 4.36 -10.15
C ILE A 217 10.30 5.77 -10.12
N LEU A 218 9.50 6.80 -10.41
CA LEU A 218 9.94 8.19 -10.37
C LEU A 218 10.42 8.59 -8.97
N LEU A 219 9.66 8.21 -7.93
CA LEU A 219 10.06 8.47 -6.54
C LEU A 219 11.38 7.78 -6.21
N ALA A 220 11.55 6.50 -6.54
CA ALA A 220 12.79 5.76 -6.32
C ALA A 220 13.98 6.40 -7.03
N TRP A 221 13.79 6.84 -8.28
CA TRP A 221 14.80 7.55 -9.05
C TRP A 221 15.20 8.88 -8.41
N LEU A 222 14.23 9.73 -8.04
CA LEU A 222 14.47 11.01 -7.38
C LEU A 222 15.21 10.82 -6.04
N VAL A 223 14.76 9.86 -5.23
CA VAL A 223 15.42 9.50 -3.96
C VAL A 223 16.87 9.11 -4.20
N PHE A 224 17.13 8.24 -5.17
CA PHE A 224 18.49 7.81 -5.52
C PHE A 224 19.38 8.98 -5.96
N LEU A 225 18.87 9.91 -6.78
CA LEU A 225 19.61 11.09 -7.21
C LEU A 225 19.96 11.99 -6.02
N ILE A 226 18.97 12.29 -5.18
CA ILE A 226 19.14 13.14 -4.01
C ILE A 226 20.18 12.53 -3.07
N THR A 227 20.02 11.27 -2.68
CA THR A 227 20.91 10.61 -1.71
C THR A 227 22.32 10.41 -2.27
N SER A 228 22.44 10.11 -3.57
CA SER A 228 23.73 10.00 -4.26
C SER A 228 24.49 11.32 -4.29
N ASN A 229 23.79 12.43 -4.55
CA ASN A 229 24.38 13.77 -4.62
C ASN A 229 24.87 14.23 -3.25
N PHE A 230 24.08 14.00 -2.19
CA PHE A 230 24.50 14.32 -0.82
C PHE A 230 25.75 13.53 -0.40
N GLN A 231 25.84 12.26 -0.76
CA GLN A 231 27.03 11.45 -0.45
C GLN A 231 28.27 11.91 -1.25
N GLY A 232 28.08 12.31 -2.52
CA GLY A 232 29.14 12.90 -3.33
C GLY A 232 29.70 14.18 -2.69
N LYS A 233 28.83 15.14 -2.35
CA LYS A 233 29.22 16.41 -1.73
C LYS A 233 29.96 16.21 -0.39
N GLN A 234 29.57 15.22 0.41
CA GLN A 234 30.27 14.89 1.65
C GLN A 234 31.71 14.42 1.40
N LYS A 235 31.94 13.59 0.37
CA LYS A 235 33.30 13.18 -0.04
C LYS A 235 34.13 14.32 -0.62
N TRP A 236 33.53 15.22 -1.41
CA TRP A 236 34.21 16.38 -1.99
C TRP A 236 34.63 17.42 -0.94
N ARG A 237 33.77 17.71 0.06
CA ARG A 237 34.10 18.65 1.14
C ARG A 237 35.26 18.17 2.01
N CYS A 238 35.42 16.86 2.18
CA CYS A 238 36.60 16.28 2.86
C CYS A 238 37.87 16.25 2.00
N ARG A 239 37.81 16.61 0.70
CA ARG A 239 38.96 16.63 -0.23
C ARG A 239 39.51 18.03 -0.52
N LEU A 240 38.77 19.10 -0.19
CA LEU A 240 39.18 20.49 -0.45
C LEU A 240 40.09 21.00 0.68
N PRO A 241 41.38 21.30 0.41
CA PRO A 241 42.35 21.70 1.45
C PRO A 241 42.04 23.06 2.10
N LEU A 242 41.31 23.96 1.43
CA LEU A 242 41.06 25.33 1.93
C LEU A 242 39.92 25.41 2.96
N LEU A 243 39.13 24.35 3.12
CA LEU A 243 38.08 24.22 4.14
C LEU A 243 38.43 23.16 5.21
N SER A 244 39.65 22.61 5.16
CA SER A 244 40.07 21.52 6.05
C SER A 244 40.36 21.99 7.48
N SER A 245 40.41 23.29 7.75
CA SER A 245 40.53 23.85 9.11
C SER A 245 39.30 23.59 9.99
N GLY A 246 38.14 23.25 9.39
CA GLY A 246 36.96 22.70 10.08
C GLY A 246 36.79 21.18 9.92
N CYS A 247 37.61 20.56 9.07
CA CYS A 247 37.72 19.11 8.97
C CYS A 247 38.91 18.64 9.82
N GLN A 248 38.97 19.09 11.08
CA GLN A 248 39.52 18.19 12.08
C GLN A 248 38.69 16.91 11.94
N THR A 249 39.34 15.84 11.49
CA THR A 249 39.13 14.54 12.12
C THR A 249 39.46 14.74 13.59
N GLY A 250 38.59 15.46 14.31
CA GLY A 250 38.54 15.37 15.74
C GLY A 250 38.36 13.89 15.97
N GLY A 251 39.37 13.27 16.56
CA GLY A 251 39.27 11.95 17.14
C GLY A 251 38.28 11.94 18.31
N THR A 252 37.11 12.56 18.16
CA THR A 252 35.92 11.74 18.27
C THR A 252 35.87 10.95 16.97
N GLU A 253 36.48 9.77 16.98
CA GLU A 253 35.63 8.64 16.65
C GLU A 253 34.27 8.99 17.28
N ALA A 254 33.24 9.23 16.45
CA ALA A 254 31.92 8.94 16.94
C ALA A 254 32.09 7.46 17.33
N THR A 255 32.46 7.24 18.59
CA THR A 255 32.52 5.96 19.25
C THR A 255 31.07 5.57 19.18
N PHE A 256 30.75 4.96 18.04
CA PHE A 256 29.40 4.81 17.53
C PHE A 256 28.88 3.72 18.45
N ASN A 257 28.32 4.18 19.57
CA ASN A 257 28.28 3.37 20.76
C ASN A 257 27.35 2.22 20.43
N MET A 258 27.90 1.01 20.38
CA MET A 258 27.16 -0.20 19.99
C MET A 258 25.88 -0.30 20.82
N LYS A 259 25.97 0.08 22.09
CA LYS A 259 24.83 0.15 23.02
C LYS A 259 23.76 1.15 22.55
N LYS A 260 24.14 2.34 22.06
CA LYS A 260 23.19 3.37 21.60
C LYS A 260 22.34 2.92 20.42
N ASN A 261 22.91 2.26 19.41
CA ASN A 261 22.14 1.79 18.25
C ASN A 261 21.21 0.62 18.61
N ILE A 262 21.65 -0.27 19.50
CA ILE A 262 20.81 -1.36 19.99
C ILE A 262 19.67 -0.79 20.83
N ILE A 263 19.94 0.12 21.76
CA ILE A 263 18.92 0.81 22.57
C ILE A 263 17.92 1.53 21.66
N LEU A 264 18.40 2.30 20.68
CA LEU A 264 17.53 3.00 19.74
C LEU A 264 16.67 2.03 18.92
N GLY A 265 17.25 0.94 18.40
CA GLY A 265 16.50 -0.07 17.66
C GLY A 265 15.45 -0.78 18.53
N LEU A 266 15.76 -1.05 19.79
CA LEU A 266 14.80 -1.62 20.76
C LEU A 266 13.66 -0.65 21.07
N ILE A 267 13.95 0.64 21.27
CA ILE A 267 12.94 1.69 21.45
C ILE A 267 12.04 1.75 20.21
N ILE A 268 12.63 1.74 19.01
CA ILE A 268 11.86 1.74 17.76
C ILE A 268 10.95 0.52 17.67
N ILE A 269 11.43 -0.68 17.98
CA ILE A 269 10.60 -1.90 17.98
C ILE A 269 9.46 -1.79 18.99
N ALA A 270 9.71 -1.28 20.20
CA ALA A 270 8.68 -1.09 21.22
C ALA A 270 7.58 -0.11 20.75
N ILE A 271 7.98 1.03 20.14
CA ILE A 271 7.03 1.98 19.53
C ILE A 271 6.25 1.32 18.40
N SER A 272 6.93 0.59 17.51
CA SER A 272 6.33 -0.09 16.37
C SER A 272 5.25 -1.07 16.83
N PHE A 273 5.58 -1.88 17.84
CA PHE A 273 4.64 -2.82 18.45
C PHE A 273 3.43 -2.11 19.03
N GLY A 274 3.62 -1.02 19.79
CA GLY A 274 2.52 -0.24 20.34
C GLY A 274 1.59 0.32 19.26
N LEU A 275 2.14 0.91 18.19
CA LEU A 275 1.36 1.42 17.06
C LEU A 275 0.61 0.30 16.32
N GLY A 276 1.27 -0.84 16.11
CA GLY A 276 0.67 -2.03 15.49
C GLY A 276 -0.50 -2.58 16.32
N MET A 277 -0.35 -2.65 17.64
CA MET A 277 -1.42 -3.10 18.54
C MET A 277 -2.62 -2.17 18.55
N VAL A 278 -2.42 -0.85 18.56
CA VAL A 278 -3.52 0.12 18.47
C VAL A 278 -4.30 -0.05 17.17
N ALA A 279 -3.59 -0.15 16.04
CA ALA A 279 -4.23 -0.37 14.75
C ALA A 279 -4.98 -1.72 14.71
N TYR A 280 -4.38 -2.79 15.23
CA TYR A 280 -4.97 -4.12 15.27
C TYR A 280 -6.26 -4.17 16.10
N ILE A 281 -6.26 -3.58 17.30
CA ILE A 281 -7.44 -3.56 18.18
C ILE A 281 -8.63 -2.87 17.50
N GLU A 282 -8.40 -1.74 16.82
CA GLU A 282 -9.47 -1.05 16.10
C GLU A 282 -9.97 -1.88 14.91
N GLN A 283 -9.07 -2.52 14.15
CA GLN A 283 -9.46 -3.40 13.04
C GLN A 283 -10.35 -4.56 13.51
N VAL A 284 -10.00 -5.17 14.65
CA VAL A 284 -10.82 -6.23 15.28
C VAL A 284 -12.17 -5.67 15.74
N ALA A 285 -12.21 -4.46 16.29
CA ALA A 285 -13.46 -3.83 16.74
C ALA A 285 -14.41 -3.46 15.57
N ILE A 286 -13.87 -3.10 14.40
CA ILE A 286 -14.66 -2.81 13.19
C ILE A 286 -15.17 -4.11 12.55
N GLY A 287 -14.38 -5.18 12.60
CA GLY A 287 -14.65 -6.46 11.94
C GLY A 287 -14.12 -6.50 10.49
N PRO A 288 -13.53 -7.63 10.06
CA PRO A 288 -12.86 -7.73 8.76
C PRO A 288 -13.78 -7.47 7.57
N GLU A 289 -15.06 -7.84 7.67
CA GLU A 289 -16.07 -7.60 6.63
C GLU A 289 -16.49 -6.14 6.49
N ASN A 290 -16.30 -5.32 7.53
CA ASN A 290 -16.67 -3.90 7.55
C ASN A 290 -15.49 -2.98 7.27
N LEU A 291 -14.27 -3.50 7.33
CA LEU A 291 -13.05 -2.72 7.30
C LEU A 291 -12.91 -1.83 6.05
N LEU A 292 -13.37 -2.33 4.91
CA LEU A 292 -13.32 -1.60 3.65
C LEU A 292 -14.43 -0.54 3.50
N PHE A 293 -15.50 -0.63 4.29
CA PHE A 293 -16.64 0.30 4.26
C PHE A 293 -16.48 1.45 5.26
N TYR A 294 -15.56 1.33 6.22
CA TYR A 294 -15.31 2.33 7.24
C TYR A 294 -14.65 3.62 6.70
N PRO A 295 -13.67 3.58 5.78
CA PRO A 295 -13.05 4.81 5.27
C PRO A 295 -14.02 5.72 4.50
N LYS A 296 -13.75 7.03 4.55
CA LYS A 296 -14.54 8.05 3.84
C LYS A 296 -14.01 8.25 2.42
N TYR A 297 -14.55 7.49 1.47
CA TYR A 297 -14.25 7.68 0.04
C TYR A 297 -14.96 8.95 -0.47
N ILE A 298 -14.20 10.04 -0.50
CA ILE A 298 -14.75 11.40 -0.64
C ILE A 298 -15.50 11.61 -1.95
N ASP A 299 -15.07 10.91 -2.99
CA ASP A 299 -15.66 10.95 -4.33
C ASP A 299 -17.16 10.58 -4.35
N PHE A 300 -17.56 9.64 -3.49
CA PHE A 300 -18.95 9.17 -3.38
C PHE A 300 -19.72 9.95 -2.32
N VAL A 301 -19.10 10.21 -1.16
CA VAL A 301 -19.74 10.93 -0.06
C VAL A 301 -20.07 12.38 -0.44
N LYS A 302 -19.23 13.03 -1.24
CA LYS A 302 -19.48 14.40 -1.71
C LYS A 302 -20.56 14.49 -2.78
N ASN A 303 -20.68 13.46 -3.63
CA ASN A 303 -21.58 13.47 -4.79
C ASN A 303 -22.43 12.18 -4.88
N PRO A 304 -23.23 11.84 -3.86
CA PRO A 304 -23.96 10.57 -3.82
C PRO A 304 -24.96 10.44 -4.97
N LYS A 305 -25.54 11.58 -5.42
CA LYS A 305 -26.52 11.63 -6.50
C LYS A 305 -25.97 11.15 -7.85
N ALA A 306 -24.67 11.29 -8.09
CA ALA A 306 -24.04 10.84 -9.33
C ALA A 306 -24.03 9.31 -9.47
N TYR A 307 -24.27 8.59 -8.37
CA TYR A 307 -24.18 7.14 -8.30
C TYR A 307 -25.53 6.48 -7.98
N ASN A 308 -26.65 7.17 -8.26
CA ASN A 308 -27.98 6.66 -7.97
C ASN A 308 -28.31 5.33 -8.64
N ASN A 309 -27.66 5.01 -9.76
CA ASN A 309 -27.89 3.76 -10.49
C ASN A 309 -26.77 2.73 -10.25
N ASN A 310 -25.80 3.03 -9.37
CA ASN A 310 -24.70 2.12 -9.04
C ASN A 310 -24.96 1.46 -7.68
N ILE A 311 -25.46 0.23 -7.71
CA ILE A 311 -25.79 -0.55 -6.51
C ILE A 311 -24.63 -0.64 -5.51
N LEU A 312 -23.40 -0.89 -5.97
CA LEU A 312 -22.24 -1.09 -5.10
C LEU A 312 -21.87 0.19 -4.34
N VAL A 313 -21.93 1.34 -5.00
CA VAL A 313 -21.73 2.64 -4.33
C VAL A 313 -22.87 2.94 -3.35
N GLN A 314 -24.12 2.56 -3.66
CA GLN A 314 -25.24 2.71 -2.71
C GLN A 314 -25.05 1.83 -1.47
N VAL A 315 -24.64 0.57 -1.65
CA VAL A 315 -24.31 -0.35 -0.55
C VAL A 315 -23.15 0.20 0.28
N TYR A 316 -22.11 0.75 -0.36
CA TYR A 316 -21.02 1.41 0.34
C TYR A 316 -21.52 2.57 1.21
N LEU A 317 -22.26 3.53 0.64
CA LEU A 317 -22.76 4.69 1.36
C LEU A 317 -23.67 4.27 2.54
N ALA A 318 -24.54 3.29 2.30
CA ALA A 318 -25.41 2.73 3.34
C ALA A 318 -24.61 2.15 4.52
N ARG A 319 -23.64 1.28 4.22
CA ARG A 319 -22.77 0.68 5.25
C ARG A 319 -21.90 1.72 5.95
N TYR A 320 -21.33 2.67 5.21
CA TYR A 320 -20.54 3.76 5.76
C TYR A 320 -21.32 4.53 6.83
N TYR A 321 -22.52 5.03 6.50
CA TYR A 321 -23.34 5.78 7.47
C TYR A 321 -23.81 4.90 8.64
N LEU A 322 -24.12 3.63 8.39
CA LEU A 322 -24.52 2.69 9.46
C LEU A 322 -23.38 2.46 10.46
N LEU A 323 -22.15 2.23 9.99
CA LEU A 323 -20.95 2.06 10.82
C LEU A 323 -20.59 3.31 11.62
N HIS A 324 -20.94 4.50 11.11
CA HIS A 324 -20.76 5.78 11.79
C HIS A 324 -21.94 6.16 12.69
N LYS A 325 -22.82 5.21 13.02
CA LYS A 325 -23.99 5.40 13.89
C LYS A 325 -24.99 6.45 13.38
N GLU A 326 -25.11 6.57 12.05
CA GLU A 326 -26.07 7.45 11.38
C GLU A 326 -27.12 6.63 10.59
N PRO A 327 -27.92 5.76 11.24
CA PRO A 327 -28.81 4.82 10.55
C PRO A 327 -29.86 5.52 9.67
N PHE A 328 -30.32 6.71 10.06
CA PHE A 328 -31.28 7.48 9.25
C PHE A 328 -30.67 8.11 8.01
N ARG A 329 -29.36 8.41 8.02
CA ARG A 329 -28.65 8.82 6.80
C ARG A 329 -28.37 7.62 5.91
N ALA A 330 -28.17 6.43 6.48
CA ALA A 330 -27.97 5.19 5.74
C ALA A 330 -29.23 4.72 4.98
N LEU A 331 -30.41 4.93 5.57
CA LEU A 331 -31.70 4.43 5.07
C LEU A 331 -31.97 4.67 3.58
N PRO A 332 -31.90 5.90 3.03
CA PRO A 332 -32.19 6.13 1.60
C PRO A 332 -31.24 5.39 0.67
N PHE A 333 -30.00 5.12 1.11
CA PHE A 333 -29.03 4.35 0.33
C PHE A 333 -29.35 2.85 0.36
N PHE A 334 -29.81 2.32 1.49
CA PHE A 334 -30.31 0.94 1.57
C PHE A 334 -31.56 0.74 0.72
N GLU A 335 -32.54 1.65 0.79
CA GLU A 335 -33.76 1.60 -0.02
C GLU A 335 -33.42 1.57 -1.52
N ARG A 336 -32.50 2.44 -1.95
CA ARG A 336 -32.06 2.43 -3.33
C ARG A 336 -31.29 1.17 -3.73
N ALA A 337 -30.40 0.66 -2.87
CA ALA A 337 -29.70 -0.59 -3.13
C ALA A 337 -30.67 -1.78 -3.22
N HIS A 338 -31.73 -1.78 -2.41
CA HIS A 338 -32.82 -2.76 -2.46
C HIS A 338 -33.60 -2.70 -3.78
N ASP A 339 -33.88 -1.49 -4.29
CA ASP A 339 -34.61 -1.32 -5.54
C ASP A 339 -33.77 -1.70 -6.77
N LEU A 340 -32.44 -1.52 -6.69
CA LEU A 340 -31.52 -1.84 -7.77
C LEU A 340 -31.07 -3.31 -7.79
N THR A 341 -31.15 -4.03 -6.67
CA THR A 341 -30.63 -5.41 -6.60
C THR A 341 -31.56 -6.38 -7.32
N GLU A 342 -31.00 -7.23 -8.17
CA GLU A 342 -31.72 -8.35 -8.79
C GLU A 342 -31.59 -9.65 -7.98
N ASP A 343 -30.60 -9.73 -7.08
CA ASP A 343 -30.38 -10.89 -6.22
C ASP A 343 -31.36 -10.88 -5.04
N ASN A 344 -32.25 -11.87 -5.01
CA ASN A 344 -33.27 -12.04 -3.97
C ASN A 344 -32.68 -12.20 -2.56
N LYS A 345 -31.53 -12.88 -2.41
CA LYS A 345 -30.89 -13.06 -1.09
C LYS A 345 -30.36 -11.73 -0.56
N VAL A 346 -29.69 -10.97 -1.43
CA VAL A 346 -29.20 -9.63 -1.09
C VAL A 346 -30.37 -8.70 -0.78
N ARG A 347 -31.45 -8.79 -1.55
CA ARG A 347 -32.68 -8.01 -1.32
C ARG A 347 -33.24 -8.25 0.07
N GLU A 348 -33.42 -9.53 0.45
CA GLU A 348 -33.94 -9.93 1.76
C GLU A 348 -33.07 -9.41 2.92
N GLN A 349 -31.74 -9.53 2.81
CA GLN A 349 -30.80 -8.99 3.80
C GLN A 349 -30.95 -7.48 3.97
N ILE A 350 -31.07 -6.73 2.86
CA ILE A 350 -31.27 -5.29 2.91
C ILE A 350 -32.66 -4.96 3.52
N SER A 351 -33.70 -5.72 3.19
CA SER A 351 -35.05 -5.52 3.75
C SER A 351 -35.07 -5.66 5.27
N LEU A 352 -34.34 -6.64 5.83
CA LEU A 352 -34.20 -6.81 7.28
C LEU A 352 -33.55 -5.59 7.94
N ILE A 353 -32.46 -5.08 7.35
CA ILE A 353 -31.76 -3.89 7.86
C ILE A 353 -32.66 -2.65 7.78
N ILE A 354 -33.37 -2.45 6.66
CA ILE A 354 -34.33 -1.34 6.50
C ILE A 354 -35.41 -1.40 7.59
N LYS A 355 -35.97 -2.59 7.83
CA LYS A 355 -36.97 -2.82 8.87
C LYS A 355 -36.44 -2.44 10.25
N GLU A 356 -35.25 -2.93 10.61
CA GLU A 356 -34.61 -2.62 11.90
C GLU A 356 -34.38 -1.11 12.09
N ILE A 357 -33.90 -0.41 11.05
CA ILE A 357 -33.69 1.05 11.10
C ILE A 357 -35.02 1.79 11.31
N ARG A 358 -36.08 1.37 10.63
CA ARG A 358 -37.41 1.99 10.75
C ARG A 358 -38.03 1.75 12.13
N GLU A 359 -37.89 0.55 12.68
CA GLU A 359 -38.38 0.22 14.03
C GLU A 359 -37.70 1.06 15.11
N ARG A 360 -36.38 1.29 14.99
CA ARG A 360 -35.64 2.21 15.89
C ARG A 360 -36.16 3.65 15.80
N LYS A 361 -36.63 4.10 14.62
CA LYS A 361 -37.23 5.43 14.43
C LYS A 361 -38.58 5.58 15.17
N SER A 362 -39.35 4.49 15.22
CA SER A 362 -40.68 4.47 15.85
C SER A 362 -40.65 4.28 17.36
N SER A 363 -39.50 3.94 17.95
CA SER A 363 -39.38 3.74 19.40
C SER A 363 -39.45 5.07 20.16
N PRO A 364 -40.36 5.23 21.14
CA PRO A 364 -40.58 6.48 21.87
C PRO A 364 -39.42 6.87 22.83
N LEU A 365 -38.42 6.01 23.00
CA LEU A 365 -37.27 6.23 23.90
C LEU A 365 -36.19 7.19 23.33
N ILE A 366 -36.34 7.70 22.11
CA ILE A 366 -35.36 8.57 21.42
C ILE A 366 -35.99 9.91 20.97
N LYS A 367 -37.15 10.30 21.52
CA LYS A 367 -37.72 11.64 21.27
C LYS A 367 -37.18 12.68 22.24
#